data_AF-A0A9E8SIL7-F1
#
_entry.id   AF-A0A9E8SIL7-F1
#
_cell.length_a   1.000
_cell.length_b   1.000
_cell.length_c   1.000
_cell.angle_alpha   90.00
_cell.angle_beta   90.00
_cell.angle_gamma   90.00
#
_symmetry.space_group_name_H-M   'P 1'
#
loop_
_entity.id
_entity.type
_entity.pdbx_description
1 polymer ?
#
loop_
_entity_poly.entity_id
_entity_poly.type
_entity_poly.pdbx_seq_one_letter_code
_entity_poly.pdbx_strand_id
1 'polypeptide(L)'
;MNWIKTPLSKVLTMSKLPKKQRDFGYLLSVVLICVLGVSIYKNGFLLNQSQIFMAVGLLLVLLITFTVKRILLPFLIVWLLIGEVLGAVTSFLIMGVVYFVVFSPISLILRSSRREPSYQPEWKTVTREIDYKKLS
;
A
#
# COMPACT_ATOMS: atom_id res chain seq x y z
N MET A 1 -7.44 17.45 15.65
CA MET A 1 -7.21 16.85 14.31
C MET A 1 -5.89 16.07 14.34
N ASN A 2 -5.89 14.86 14.91
CA ASN A 2 -4.66 14.14 15.30
C ASN A 2 -4.15 13.13 14.28
N TRP A 3 -4.97 12.79 13.26
CA TRP A 3 -4.66 11.73 12.31
C TRP A 3 -3.60 12.10 11.25
N ILE A 4 -3.36 13.40 11.02
CA ILE A 4 -2.33 13.89 10.06
C ILE A 4 -1.00 14.21 10.75
N LYS A 5 -1.01 14.55 12.05
CA LYS A 5 0.22 14.97 12.76
C LYS A 5 1.15 13.79 13.06
N THR A 6 0.58 12.60 13.29
CA THR A 6 1.30 11.37 13.60
C THR A 6 2.14 10.81 12.43
N PRO A 7 1.64 10.69 11.19
CA PRO A 7 2.47 10.27 10.07
C PRO A 7 3.54 11.32 9.76
N LEU A 8 3.18 12.61 9.81
CA LEU A 8 4.10 13.70 9.46
C LEU A 8 5.34 13.76 10.37
N SER A 9 5.16 13.65 11.70
CA SER A 9 6.29 13.66 12.63
C SER A 9 7.19 12.43 12.45
N LYS A 10 6.59 11.26 12.21
CA LYS A 10 7.30 10.01 11.92
C LYS A 10 8.14 10.14 10.65
N VAL A 11 7.56 10.66 9.57
CA VAL A 11 8.26 10.89 8.29
C VAL A 11 9.37 11.93 8.44
N LEU A 12 9.15 13.00 9.21
CA LEU A 12 10.17 14.03 9.49
C LEU A 12 11.37 13.46 10.27
N THR A 13 11.14 12.61 11.26
CA THR A 13 12.24 11.98 12.00
C THR A 13 13.00 10.98 11.12
N MET A 14 12.27 10.17 10.34
CA MET A 14 12.87 9.18 9.42
C MET A 14 13.65 9.82 8.26
N SER A 15 13.18 10.96 7.75
CA SER A 15 13.81 11.70 6.65
C SER A 15 15.09 12.44 7.05
N LYS A 16 15.20 12.83 8.34
CA LYS A 16 16.43 13.42 8.89
C LYS A 16 17.56 12.41 9.07
N LEU A 17 17.30 11.10 9.03
CA LEU A 17 18.35 10.09 9.13
C LEU A 17 19.24 10.12 7.87
N PRO A 18 20.57 10.33 8.01
CA PRO A 18 21.47 10.44 6.87
C PRO A 18 21.59 9.12 6.08
N LYS A 19 21.30 7.97 6.71
CA LYS A 19 21.26 6.66 6.02
C LYS A 19 20.10 6.61 5.01
N LYS A 20 18.88 6.97 5.43
CA LYS A 20 17.68 6.92 4.60
C LYS A 20 17.78 7.85 3.38
N GLN A 21 18.42 9.01 3.55
CA GLN A 21 18.70 9.94 2.46
C GLN A 21 19.63 9.34 1.39
N ARG A 22 20.67 8.61 1.82
CA ARG A 22 21.60 7.93 0.90
C ARG A 22 20.93 6.76 0.20
N ASP A 23 20.16 5.95 0.93
CA ASP A 23 19.42 4.82 0.36
C ASP A 23 18.47 5.29 -0.75
N PHE A 24 17.77 6.42 -0.54
CA PHE A 24 16.91 7.00 -1.54
C PHE A 24 17.69 7.51 -2.77
N GLY A 25 18.83 8.18 -2.56
CA GLY A 25 19.71 8.60 -3.65
C GLY A 25 20.22 7.41 -4.48
N TYR A 26 20.59 6.30 -3.82
CA TYR A 26 20.97 5.07 -4.49
C TYR A 26 19.81 4.45 -5.28
N LEU A 27 18.61 4.34 -4.69
CA LEU A 27 17.43 3.84 -5.40
C LEU A 27 17.14 4.64 -6.66
N LEU A 28 17.18 5.97 -6.56
CA LEU A 28 16.88 6.86 -7.68
C LEU A 28 17.95 6.74 -8.79
N SER A 29 19.21 6.61 -8.40
CA SER A 29 20.32 6.35 -9.33
C SER A 29 20.17 4.99 -10.03
N VAL A 30 19.88 3.92 -9.30
CA VAL A 30 19.69 2.57 -9.87
C VAL A 30 18.52 2.54 -10.85
N VAL A 31 17.38 3.14 -10.50
CA VAL A 31 16.22 3.22 -11.40
C VAL A 31 16.57 3.97 -12.69
N LEU A 32 17.27 5.11 -12.59
CA LEU A 32 17.71 5.85 -13.76
C LEU A 32 18.71 5.07 -14.63
N ILE A 33 19.65 4.34 -14.02
CA ILE A 33 20.58 3.46 -14.74
C ILE A 33 19.82 2.36 -15.47
N CYS A 34 18.85 1.70 -14.81
CA CYS A 34 18.02 0.68 -15.45
C CYS A 34 17.22 1.24 -16.64
N VAL A 35 16.57 2.40 -16.46
CA VAL A 35 15.79 3.04 -17.52
C VAL A 35 16.68 3.44 -18.70
N LEU A 36 17.87 3.99 -18.44
CA LEU A 36 18.87 4.25 -19.48
C LEU A 36 19.32 2.98 -20.19
N GLY A 37 19.62 1.92 -19.46
CA GLY A 37 20.03 0.64 -20.02
C GLY A 37 18.97 0.07 -20.98
N VAL A 38 17.70 0.12 -20.57
CA VAL A 38 16.57 -0.29 -21.41
C VAL A 38 16.43 0.62 -22.64
N SER A 39 16.61 1.93 -22.48
CA SER A 39 16.54 2.89 -23.59
C SER A 39 17.67 2.69 -24.61
N ILE A 40 18.89 2.40 -24.16
CA ILE A 40 20.03 2.10 -25.02
C ILE A 40 19.80 0.77 -25.76
N TYR A 41 19.26 -0.24 -25.07
CA TYR A 41 18.94 -1.54 -25.67
C TYR A 41 17.87 -1.43 -26.77
N LYS A 42 16.87 -0.56 -26.60
CA LYS A 42 15.78 -0.37 -27.57
C LYS A 42 16.12 0.51 -28.77
N ASN A 43 16.86 1.60 -28.57
CA ASN A 43 17.11 2.60 -29.61
C ASN A 43 18.50 2.54 -30.24
N GLY A 44 19.39 1.66 -29.76
CA GLY A 44 20.80 1.65 -30.15
C GLY A 44 21.57 2.89 -29.67
N PHE A 45 22.86 2.96 -29.99
CA PHE A 45 23.77 4.06 -29.63
C PHE A 45 23.59 5.29 -30.54
N LEU A 46 22.36 5.57 -30.97
CA LEU A 46 22.02 6.81 -31.65
C LEU A 46 21.51 7.76 -30.58
N LEU A 47 22.34 8.74 -30.24
CA LEU A 47 22.10 9.82 -29.26
C LEU A 47 20.83 10.59 -29.61
N ASN A 48 19.69 10.01 -29.29
CA ASN A 48 18.39 10.64 -29.43
C ASN A 48 18.23 11.68 -28.31
N GLN A 49 17.47 12.75 -28.57
CA GLN A 49 17.15 13.82 -27.61
C GLN A 49 16.75 13.28 -26.22
N SER A 50 16.01 12.16 -26.20
CA SER A 50 15.56 11.48 -24.97
C SER A 50 16.70 10.85 -24.16
N GLN A 51 17.74 10.32 -24.80
CA GLN A 51 18.90 9.73 -24.12
C GLN A 51 19.76 10.81 -23.46
N ILE A 52 19.92 11.97 -24.12
CA ILE A 52 20.65 13.13 -23.57
C ILE A 52 19.93 13.68 -22.34
N PHE A 53 18.60 13.85 -22.41
CA PHE A 53 17.80 14.29 -21.26
C PHE A 53 17.92 13.34 -20.06
N MET A 54 17.93 12.03 -20.31
CA MET A 54 18.10 11.04 -19.23
C MET A 54 19.52 11.00 -18.68
N ALA A 55 20.56 11.12 -19.52
CA ALA A 55 21.94 11.20 -19.07
C ALA A 55 22.19 12.46 -18.23
N VAL A 56 21.64 13.60 -18.66
CA VAL A 56 21.65 14.86 -17.88
C VAL A 56 20.90 14.66 -16.57
N GLY A 57 19.72 14.02 -16.58
CA GLY A 57 18.97 13.69 -15.37
C GLY A 57 19.76 12.83 -14.39
N LEU A 58 20.52 11.84 -14.88
CA LEU A 58 21.36 10.98 -14.05
C LEU A 58 22.52 11.76 -13.43
N LEU A 59 23.18 12.61 -14.22
CA LEU A 59 24.24 13.49 -13.77
C LEU A 59 23.72 14.49 -12.72
N LEU A 60 22.51 15.03 -12.92
CA LEU A 60 21.84 15.93 -11.98
C LEU A 60 21.49 15.22 -10.67
N VAL A 61 20.96 14.00 -10.71
CA VAL A 61 20.66 13.19 -9.52
C VAL A 61 21.93 12.83 -8.75
N LEU A 62 23.01 12.50 -9.46
CA LEU A 62 24.31 12.17 -8.86
C LEU A 62 24.94 13.41 -8.21
N LEU A 63 24.86 14.57 -8.88
CA LEU A 63 25.29 15.86 -8.36
C LEU A 63 24.46 16.30 -7.14
N ILE A 64 23.13 16.12 -7.18
CA ILE A 64 22.24 16.41 -6.05
C ILE A 64 22.53 15.49 -4.86
N THR A 65 22.80 14.21 -5.12
CA THR A 65 23.17 13.22 -4.09
C THR A 65 24.45 13.61 -3.35
N PHE A 66 25.41 14.24 -4.05
CA PHE A 66 26.69 14.65 -3.46
C PHE A 66 26.64 16.05 -2.84
N THR A 67 25.93 17.00 -3.46
CA THR A 67 26.06 18.44 -3.13
C THR A 67 24.90 18.99 -2.30
N VAL A 68 23.67 18.50 -2.45
CA VAL A 68 22.49 19.16 -1.85
C VAL A 68 21.54 18.19 -1.16
N LYS A 69 21.93 17.74 0.03
CA LYS A 69 21.02 17.03 0.97
C LYS A 69 19.74 17.82 1.29
N ARG A 70 19.77 19.15 1.15
CA ARG A 70 18.69 20.06 1.51
C ARG A 70 17.48 20.00 0.55
N ILE A 71 17.69 19.68 -0.72
CA ILE A 71 16.62 19.55 -1.73
C ILE A 71 16.04 18.13 -1.73
N LEU A 72 16.86 17.12 -1.40
CA LEU A 72 16.41 15.73 -1.26
C LEU A 72 15.45 15.54 -0.08
N LEU A 73 15.59 16.33 0.98
CA LEU A 73 14.75 16.28 2.17
C LEU A 73 13.25 16.48 1.89
N PRO A 74 12.78 17.59 1.29
CA PRO A 74 11.35 17.78 1.01
C PRO A 74 10.81 16.73 0.04
N PHE A 75 11.59 16.33 -0.96
CA PHE A 75 11.18 15.31 -1.91
C PHE A 75 11.02 13.92 -1.27
N LEU A 76 11.96 13.53 -0.40
CA LEU A 76 11.91 12.27 0.35
C LEU A 76 10.74 12.24 1.34
N ILE A 77 10.40 13.39 1.95
CA ILE A 77 9.21 13.51 2.79
C ILE A 77 7.95 13.22 1.98
N VAL A 78 7.77 13.88 0.83
CA VAL A 78 6.61 13.64 -0.06
C VAL A 78 6.57 12.19 -0.53
N TRP A 79 7.71 11.64 -0.92
CA TRP A 79 7.82 10.25 -1.36
C TRP A 79 7.41 9.24 -0.28
N LEU A 80 7.89 9.43 0.95
CA LEU A 80 7.52 8.57 2.07
C LEU A 80 6.03 8.68 2.41
N LEU A 81 5.46 9.89 2.30
CA LEU A 81 4.05 10.15 2.54
C LEU A 81 3.17 9.45 1.50
N ILE A 82 3.58 9.50 0.23
CA ILE A 82 2.96 8.72 -0.85
C ILE A 82 3.07 7.22 -0.56
N GLY A 83 4.23 6.75 -0.12
CA GLY A 83 4.42 5.34 0.27
C GLY A 83 3.51 4.89 1.40
N GLU A 84 3.22 5.75 2.37
CA GLU A 84 2.30 5.47 3.47
C GLU A 84 0.85 5.35 2.98
N VAL A 85 0.42 6.26 2.10
CA VAL A 85 -0.90 6.18 1.44
C VAL A 85 -1.00 4.91 0.59
N LEU A 86 0.02 4.61 -0.21
CA LEU A 86 0.09 3.37 -0.97
C LEU A 86 -0.02 2.15 -0.08
N GLY A 87 0.69 2.11 1.05
CA GLY A 87 0.60 1.02 2.02
C GLY A 87 -0.82 0.83 2.56
N ALA A 88 -1.54 1.92 2.84
CA ALA A 88 -2.93 1.86 3.26
C ALA A 88 -3.85 1.33 2.15
N VAL A 89 -3.67 1.81 0.91
CA VAL A 89 -4.43 1.34 -0.27
C VAL A 89 -4.15 -0.13 -0.54
N THR A 90 -2.89 -0.54 -0.52
CA THR A 90 -2.46 -1.93 -0.71
C THR A 90 -3.03 -2.83 0.39
N SER A 91 -3.03 -2.38 1.65
CA SER A 91 -3.64 -3.13 2.74
C SER A 91 -5.14 -3.34 2.52
N PHE A 92 -5.86 -2.30 2.10
CA PHE A 92 -7.27 -2.41 1.74
C PHE A 92 -7.50 -3.35 0.55
N LEU A 93 -6.64 -3.26 -0.46
CA LEU A 93 -6.67 -4.12 -1.64
C LEU A 93 -6.47 -5.59 -1.26
N ILE A 94 -5.44 -5.89 -0.45
CA ILE A 94 -5.17 -7.23 0.06
C ILE A 94 -6.37 -7.76 0.85
N MET A 95 -6.96 -6.96 1.74
CA MET A 95 -8.14 -7.40 2.48
C MET A 95 -9.32 -7.69 1.55
N GLY A 96 -9.54 -6.87 0.52
CA GLY A 96 -10.57 -7.12 -0.49
C GLY A 96 -10.33 -8.39 -1.30
N VAL A 97 -9.09 -8.61 -1.75
CA VAL A 97 -8.70 -9.81 -2.50
C VAL A 97 -8.85 -11.06 -1.62
N VAL A 98 -8.37 -11.02 -0.37
CA VAL A 98 -8.53 -12.12 0.58
C VAL A 98 -10.01 -12.43 0.82
N TYR A 99 -10.86 -11.41 0.97
CA TYR A 99 -12.29 -11.61 1.10
C TYR A 99 -12.88 -12.33 -0.11
N PHE A 100 -12.53 -11.87 -1.32
CA PHE A 100 -13.08 -12.45 -2.54
C PHE A 100 -12.53 -13.85 -2.84
N VAL A 101 -11.26 -14.12 -2.57
CA VAL A 101 -10.61 -15.40 -2.88
C VAL A 101 -10.86 -16.45 -1.79
N VAL A 102 -10.97 -16.05 -0.53
CA VAL A 102 -11.14 -16.98 0.59
C VAL A 102 -12.60 -17.07 1.01
N PHE A 103 -13.23 -15.94 1.36
CA PHE A 103 -14.58 -15.96 1.94
C PHE A 103 -15.65 -16.21 0.87
N SER A 104 -15.50 -15.68 -0.34
CA SER A 104 -16.46 -15.91 -1.42
C SER A 104 -16.67 -17.39 -1.76
N PRO A 105 -15.62 -18.20 -2.04
CA PRO A 105 -15.84 -19.62 -2.32
C PRO A 105 -16.32 -20.39 -1.10
N ILE A 106 -15.89 -20.05 0.12
CA ILE A 106 -16.42 -20.66 1.35
C ILE A 106 -17.93 -20.45 1.44
N SER A 107 -18.39 -19.22 1.19
CA SER A 107 -19.82 -18.88 1.20
C SER A 107 -20.60 -19.60 0.09
N LEU A 108 -20.01 -19.74 -1.10
CA LEU A 108 -20.60 -20.47 -2.22
C LEU A 108 -20.67 -21.97 -1.95
N ILE A 109 -19.64 -22.56 -1.33
CA ILE A 109 -19.61 -23.96 -0.92
C ILE A 109 -20.67 -24.21 0.15
N LEU A 110 -20.76 -23.35 1.17
CA LEU A 110 -21.80 -23.43 2.21
C LEU A 110 -23.21 -23.31 1.60
N ARG A 111 -23.40 -22.43 0.62
CA ARG A 111 -24.68 -22.30 -0.10
C ARG A 111 -24.99 -23.53 -0.94
N SER A 112 -24.00 -24.11 -1.62
CA SER A 112 -24.16 -25.31 -2.44
C SER A 112 -24.35 -26.58 -1.59
N SER A 113 -23.78 -26.62 -0.39
CA SER A 113 -23.97 -27.70 0.58
C SER A 113 -25.29 -27.58 1.34
N ARG A 114 -25.93 -26.42 1.35
CA ARG A 114 -27.30 -26.18 1.86
C ARG A 114 -28.37 -26.71 0.89
N ARG A 115 -28.17 -27.91 0.36
CA ARG A 115 -29.27 -28.72 -0.19
C ARG A 115 -30.08 -29.21 1.00
N GLU A 116 -31.03 -28.37 1.39
CA GLU A 116 -32.22 -28.64 2.21
C GLU A 116 -32.27 -29.98 2.98
N PRO A 117 -32.32 -29.93 4.31
CA PRO A 117 -33.41 -30.56 5.02
C PRO A 117 -34.42 -29.44 5.31
N SER A 118 -35.62 -29.58 4.72
CA SER A 118 -36.83 -28.81 4.98
C SER A 118 -36.73 -27.89 6.19
N TYR A 119 -36.50 -26.59 5.96
CA TYR A 119 -36.59 -25.56 7.00
C TYR A 119 -38.08 -25.46 7.39
N GLN A 120 -38.57 -26.39 8.21
CA GLN A 120 -39.82 -26.19 8.91
C GLN A 120 -39.54 -25.14 9.98
N PRO A 121 -40.12 -23.93 9.90
CA PRO A 121 -40.17 -23.06 11.06
C PRO A 121 -41.06 -23.77 12.09
N GLU A 122 -40.45 -24.63 12.90
CA GLU A 122 -41.11 -25.18 14.08
C GLU A 122 -41.20 -24.01 15.06
N TRP A 123 -42.40 -23.45 15.20
CA TRP A 123 -42.69 -22.48 16.24
C TRP A 123 -42.43 -23.17 17.58
N LYS A 124 -41.24 -22.96 18.16
CA LYS A 124 -41.00 -23.27 19.57
C LYS A 124 -41.85 -22.30 20.38
N THR A 125 -43.10 -22.68 20.63
CA THR A 125 -43.95 -22.04 21.64
C THR A 125 -43.30 -22.32 22.98
N VAL A 126 -42.46 -21.40 23.44
CA VAL A 126 -41.94 -21.40 24.80
C VAL A 126 -43.11 -21.01 25.70
N THR A 127 -43.96 -21.99 26.01
CA THR A 127 -44.99 -21.83 27.03
C THR A 127 -44.26 -21.73 28.36
N ARG A 128 -43.98 -20.51 28.82
CA ARG A 128 -43.57 -20.29 30.20
C ARG A 128 -44.80 -20.54 31.07
N GLU A 129 -44.80 -21.62 31.84
CA GLU A 129 -45.69 -21.72 33.01
C GLU A 129 -45.30 -20.58 33.95
N ILE A 130 -46.12 -19.53 34.00
CA ILE A 130 -45.97 -18.45 34.96
C ILE A 130 -46.62 -18.95 36.24
N ASP A 131 -45.79 -19.35 37.20
CA ASP A 131 -46.22 -19.73 38.54
C ASP A 131 -46.66 -18.48 39.32
N TYR A 132 -47.96 -18.19 39.23
CA TYR A 132 -48.61 -17.04 39.87
C TYR A 132 -48.56 -17.09 41.40
N LYS A 133 -48.24 -18.24 42.02
CA LYS A 133 -48.04 -18.32 43.47
C LYS A 133 -46.75 -17.65 43.95
N LYS A 134 -45.77 -17.42 43.07
CA LYS A 134 -44.54 -16.67 43.42
C LYS A 134 -44.69 -15.15 43.34
N LEU A 135 -45.82 -14.65 42.85
CA LEU A 135 -46.11 -13.23 42.68
C LEU A 135 -47.08 -12.68 43.75
N SER A 136 -47.56 -13.55 44.65
CA SER A 136 -48.36 -13.23 45.84
C SER A 136 -47.51 -13.41 47.09
#